data_AF-A0A921HWT7-F1
#
_entry.id   AF-A0A921HWT7-F1
#
_cell.length_a   1.000
_cell.length_b   1.000
_cell.length_c   1.000
_cell.angle_alpha   90.00
_cell.angle_beta   90.00
_cell.angle_gamma   90.00
#
_symmetry.space_group_name_H-M   'P 1'
#
loop_
_entity.id
_entity.type
_entity.pdbx_description
1 polymer ?
#
loop_
_entity_poly.entity_id
_entity_poly.type
_entity_poly.pdbx_seq_one_letter_code
_entity_poly.pdbx_strand_id
1 'polypeptide(L)'
;METNKLKRFATEARNILMQGVAHRFTALGFRADGTPVEEPQLLGGGATFMGDTVTEDFYHKWQSLAAAIRRHGLKDVAEEAAYTWFNRLMAIRIMTKNGLIPPVLQYESPGVYVPLIVSEARQGRLPQMSEEERSRLMPLLDDDSRTAEQFSLLIVAFCHATPILHRCFGHIADYTELLLPANILAEGGFVDLINHTDFIAEEDYRSSELIGWLYQFYISERKDEVFAAKGKFTASEIPAATQIFTPGWIVKYMVQNTVGRIYLDNNPYETEVAQDWKYLVNPSELTPNDCILRYDDLTDLRLADLACGSGHILGEMFDMLYTLYINEGYSRREAIENIFRRNLTGVDIDTRA
;
A
#
# COMPACT_ATOMS: atom_id res chain seq x y z
N MET A 1 -3.23 16.84 -9.97
CA MET A 1 -4.04 15.69 -9.54
C MET A 1 -5.52 16.02 -9.45
N GLU A 2 -6.35 15.35 -10.25
CA GLU A 2 -7.81 15.49 -10.24
C GLU A 2 -8.45 14.57 -9.19
N THR A 3 -8.63 15.09 -7.97
CA THR A 3 -9.08 14.30 -6.81
C THR A 3 -10.45 13.64 -6.98
N ASN A 4 -11.36 14.21 -7.78
CA ASN A 4 -12.67 13.61 -8.05
C ASN A 4 -12.57 12.29 -8.85
N LYS A 5 -11.66 12.22 -9.83
CA LYS A 5 -11.41 11.01 -10.61
C LYS A 5 -10.75 9.94 -9.74
N LEU A 6 -9.75 10.33 -8.94
CA LEU A 6 -9.14 9.43 -7.96
C LEU A 6 -10.13 8.88 -6.95
N LYS A 7 -11.07 9.72 -6.48
CA LYS A 7 -12.12 9.26 -5.56
C LYS A 7 -12.96 8.17 -6.21
N ARG A 8 -13.41 8.39 -7.45
CA ARG A 8 -14.16 7.37 -8.20
C ARG A 8 -13.38 6.08 -8.35
N PHE A 9 -12.13 6.17 -8.79
CA PHE A 9 -11.25 5.00 -8.91
C PHE A 9 -11.15 4.22 -7.59
N ALA A 10 -10.78 4.89 -6.49
CA ALA A 10 -10.54 4.20 -5.23
C ALA A 10 -11.83 3.55 -4.67
N THR A 11 -12.97 4.22 -4.81
CA THR A 11 -14.28 3.68 -4.41
C THR A 11 -14.72 2.50 -5.29
N GLU A 12 -14.59 2.60 -6.61
CA GLU A 12 -14.91 1.49 -7.53
C GLU A 12 -13.99 0.28 -7.29
N ALA A 13 -12.69 0.55 -7.16
CA ALA A 13 -11.69 -0.48 -6.92
C ALA A 13 -11.92 -1.22 -5.60
N ARG A 14 -12.29 -0.49 -4.54
CA ARG A 14 -12.73 -1.08 -3.27
C ARG A 14 -13.91 -2.01 -3.46
N ASN A 15 -14.97 -1.52 -4.11
CA ASN A 15 -16.20 -2.29 -4.28
C ASN A 15 -15.97 -3.58 -5.08
N ILE A 16 -15.16 -3.52 -6.14
CA ILE A 16 -14.74 -4.71 -6.92
C ILE A 16 -14.00 -5.71 -6.03
N LEU A 17 -13.02 -5.26 -5.24
CA LEU A 17 -12.23 -6.14 -4.39
C LEU A 17 -13.07 -6.73 -3.25
N MET A 18 -13.90 -5.94 -2.58
CA MET A 18 -14.80 -6.40 -1.52
C MET A 18 -15.78 -7.45 -2.02
N GLN A 19 -16.37 -7.22 -3.20
CA GLN A 19 -17.26 -8.21 -3.83
C GLN A 19 -16.50 -9.49 -4.21
N GLY A 20 -15.29 -9.35 -4.77
CA GLY A 20 -14.42 -10.48 -5.09
C GLY A 20 -14.08 -11.32 -3.86
N VAL A 21 -13.69 -10.67 -2.77
CA VAL A 21 -13.40 -11.31 -1.48
C VAL A 21 -14.64 -12.01 -0.91
N ALA A 22 -15.83 -11.41 -1.00
CA ALA A 22 -17.09 -12.04 -0.60
C ALA A 22 -17.39 -13.33 -1.39
N HIS A 23 -17.12 -13.33 -2.70
CA HIS A 23 -17.23 -14.55 -3.51
C HIS A 23 -16.20 -15.61 -3.10
N ARG A 24 -14.98 -15.20 -2.73
CA ARG A 24 -13.96 -16.13 -2.21
C ARG A 24 -14.38 -16.78 -0.90
N PHE A 25 -14.98 -16.05 0.04
CA PHE A 25 -15.53 -16.67 1.26
C PHE A 25 -16.57 -17.75 0.96
N THR A 26 -17.49 -17.46 0.04
CA THR A 26 -18.51 -18.44 -0.39
C THR A 26 -17.85 -19.68 -1.02
N ALA A 27 -16.87 -19.48 -1.91
CA ALA A 27 -16.13 -20.57 -2.55
C ALA A 27 -15.29 -21.40 -1.57
N LEU A 28 -14.84 -20.78 -0.47
CA LEU A 28 -14.11 -21.43 0.62
C LEU A 28 -15.04 -22.02 1.69
N GLY A 29 -16.35 -22.08 1.43
CA GLY A 29 -17.31 -22.75 2.30
C GLY A 29 -17.77 -21.97 3.52
N PHE A 30 -17.58 -20.65 3.55
CA PHE A 30 -18.10 -19.83 4.64
C PHE A 30 -19.50 -19.31 4.35
N ARG A 31 -20.37 -19.34 5.36
CA ARG A 31 -21.68 -18.68 5.35
C ARG A 31 -21.54 -17.19 5.62
N ALA A 32 -22.63 -16.45 5.41
CA ALA A 32 -22.68 -15.00 5.65
C ALA A 32 -22.40 -14.59 7.10
N ASP A 33 -22.61 -15.49 8.08
CA ASP A 33 -22.27 -15.28 9.49
C ASP A 33 -20.81 -15.65 9.83
N GLY A 34 -20.02 -16.08 8.85
CA GLY A 34 -18.64 -16.52 9.02
C GLY A 34 -18.46 -17.96 9.50
N THR A 35 -19.54 -18.73 9.65
CA THR A 35 -19.44 -20.15 10.01
C THR A 35 -19.11 -21.02 8.80
N PRO A 36 -18.21 -22.01 8.92
CA PRO A 36 -17.92 -22.93 7.82
C PRO A 36 -19.06 -23.93 7.63
N VAL A 37 -19.37 -24.23 6.36
CA VAL A 37 -20.29 -25.30 5.95
C VAL A 37 -19.60 -26.66 6.11
N GLU A 38 -18.34 -26.74 5.70
CA GLU A 38 -17.45 -27.88 5.80
C GLU A 38 -16.05 -27.38 6.11
N GLU A 39 -15.28 -28.13 6.90
CA GLU A 39 -13.86 -27.84 7.16
C GLU A 39 -12.98 -28.82 6.40
N PRO A 40 -11.82 -28.38 5.85
CA PRO A 40 -10.88 -29.29 5.23
C PRO A 40 -10.33 -30.28 6.26
N GLN A 41 -10.12 -31.53 5.85
CA GLN A 41 -9.62 -32.61 6.71
C GLN A 41 -8.27 -33.11 6.22
N LEU A 42 -7.26 -33.13 7.10
CA LEU A 42 -5.93 -33.68 6.79
C LEU A 42 -6.00 -35.20 6.57
N LEU A 43 -5.38 -35.66 5.48
CA LEU A 43 -5.22 -37.08 5.13
C LEU A 43 -3.78 -37.26 4.62
N GLY A 44 -3.06 -38.27 5.12
CA GLY A 44 -1.61 -38.41 4.92
C GLY A 44 -1.12 -38.10 3.50
N GLY A 45 -0.45 -36.95 3.33
CA GLY A 45 0.02 -36.42 2.04
C GLY A 45 -0.77 -35.21 1.48
N GLY A 46 -1.82 -34.74 2.15
CA GLY A 46 -2.62 -33.56 1.76
C GLY A 46 -3.85 -33.36 2.66
N ALA A 47 -4.93 -32.83 2.09
CA ALA A 47 -6.22 -32.71 2.75
C ALA A 47 -7.38 -32.93 1.76
N THR A 48 -8.58 -33.17 2.27
CA THR A 48 -9.83 -33.18 1.49
C THR A 48 -10.72 -32.02 1.87
N PHE A 49 -11.34 -31.40 0.87
CA PHE A 49 -12.25 -30.28 1.06
C PHE A 49 -13.34 -30.28 -0.02
N MET A 50 -14.62 -30.26 0.38
CA MET A 50 -15.77 -30.22 -0.54
C MET A 50 -15.77 -31.33 -1.60
N GLY A 51 -15.23 -32.50 -1.26
CA GLY A 51 -15.11 -33.64 -2.18
C GLY A 51 -13.84 -33.64 -3.05
N ASP A 52 -13.02 -32.59 -3.01
CA ASP A 52 -11.77 -32.48 -3.75
C ASP A 52 -10.54 -32.75 -2.87
N THR A 53 -9.44 -33.17 -3.51
CA THR A 53 -8.12 -33.25 -2.85
C THR A 53 -7.43 -31.90 -2.93
N VAL A 54 -7.00 -31.37 -1.79
CA VAL A 54 -6.30 -30.08 -1.64
C VAL A 54 -4.96 -30.30 -0.93
N THR A 55 -4.09 -29.29 -0.99
CA THR A 55 -2.75 -29.36 -0.37
C THR A 55 -2.80 -29.16 1.15
N GLU A 56 -1.75 -29.60 1.84
CA GLU A 56 -1.55 -29.30 3.27
C GLU A 56 -1.38 -27.78 3.51
N ASP A 57 -0.72 -27.06 2.59
CA ASP A 57 -0.63 -25.59 2.60
C ASP A 57 -2.03 -24.94 2.58
N PHE A 58 -2.92 -25.41 1.71
CA PHE A 58 -4.31 -24.93 1.66
C PHE A 58 -5.04 -25.18 2.99
N TYR A 59 -4.87 -26.36 3.60
CA TYR A 59 -5.46 -26.68 4.90
C TYR A 59 -5.02 -25.68 5.98
N HIS A 60 -3.72 -25.42 6.09
CA HIS A 60 -3.20 -24.47 7.09
C HIS A 60 -3.69 -23.04 6.85
N LYS A 61 -3.70 -22.59 5.59
CA LYS A 61 -4.24 -21.28 5.20
C LYS A 61 -5.73 -21.15 5.53
N TRP A 62 -6.51 -22.19 5.27
CA TRP A 62 -7.93 -22.21 5.58
C TRP A 62 -8.18 -22.19 7.10
N GLN A 63 -7.41 -22.96 7.87
CA GLN A 63 -7.51 -22.95 9.34
C GLN A 63 -7.14 -21.58 9.93
N SER A 64 -6.10 -20.94 9.39
CA SER A 64 -5.75 -19.56 9.75
C SER A 64 -6.87 -18.58 9.39
N LEU A 65 -7.52 -18.75 8.23
CA LEU A 65 -8.66 -17.93 7.82
C LEU A 65 -9.82 -18.08 8.80
N ALA A 66 -10.22 -19.31 9.11
CA ALA A 66 -11.30 -19.60 10.05
C ALA A 66 -11.01 -19.02 11.44
N ALA A 67 -9.75 -19.10 11.90
CA ALA A 67 -9.33 -18.49 13.16
C ALA A 67 -9.43 -16.96 13.13
N ALA A 68 -9.01 -16.31 12.04
CA ALA A 68 -9.13 -14.87 11.85
C ALA A 68 -10.60 -14.43 11.86
N ILE A 69 -11.48 -15.14 11.15
CA ILE A 69 -12.92 -14.86 11.12
C ILE A 69 -13.54 -15.00 12.52
N ARG A 70 -13.19 -16.05 13.28
CA ARG A 70 -13.67 -16.23 14.66
C ARG A 70 -13.23 -15.10 15.60
N ARG A 71 -12.02 -14.57 15.40
CA ARG A 71 -11.43 -13.55 16.26
C ARG A 71 -11.87 -12.13 15.92
N HIS A 72 -11.97 -11.81 14.63
CA HIS A 72 -12.17 -10.45 14.13
C HIS A 72 -13.53 -10.25 13.46
N GLY A 73 -14.21 -11.33 13.10
CA GLY A 73 -15.46 -11.30 12.33
C GLY A 73 -15.22 -11.25 10.83
N LEU A 74 -16.16 -11.80 10.06
CA LEU A 74 -16.03 -11.92 8.60
C LEU A 74 -15.86 -10.56 7.91
N LYS A 75 -16.58 -9.52 8.37
CA LYS A 75 -16.51 -8.17 7.79
C LYS A 75 -15.11 -7.58 7.90
N ASP A 76 -14.49 -7.63 9.08
CA ASP A 76 -13.18 -7.03 9.29
C ASP A 76 -12.09 -7.79 8.53
N VAL A 77 -12.18 -9.13 8.46
CA VAL A 77 -11.28 -9.95 7.62
C VAL A 77 -11.46 -9.65 6.12
N ALA A 78 -12.70 -9.39 5.67
CA ALA A 78 -12.97 -9.01 4.29
C ALA A 78 -12.31 -7.68 3.92
N GLU A 79 -12.46 -6.67 4.77
CA GLU A 79 -11.84 -5.34 4.58
C GLU A 79 -10.32 -5.44 4.56
N GLU A 80 -9.74 -6.20 5.49
CA GLU A 80 -8.30 -6.42 5.58
C GLU A 80 -7.76 -7.08 4.30
N ALA A 81 -8.40 -8.15 3.84
CA ALA A 81 -7.98 -8.85 2.63
C ALA A 81 -8.14 -8.00 1.37
N ALA A 82 -9.27 -7.31 1.21
CA ALA A 82 -9.50 -6.43 0.07
C ALA A 82 -8.46 -5.30 0.04
N TYR A 83 -8.20 -4.67 1.18
CA TYR A 83 -7.22 -3.59 1.27
C TYR A 83 -5.78 -4.07 1.07
N THR A 84 -5.44 -5.26 1.58
CA THR A 84 -4.15 -5.93 1.35
C THR A 84 -3.85 -6.06 -0.14
N TRP A 85 -4.85 -6.48 -0.92
CA TRP A 85 -4.73 -6.62 -2.37
C TRP A 85 -4.76 -5.30 -3.11
N PHE A 86 -5.62 -4.36 -2.69
CA PHE A 86 -5.63 -2.98 -3.19
C PHE A 86 -4.23 -2.36 -3.09
N ASN A 87 -3.66 -2.35 -1.88
CA ASN A 87 -2.35 -1.73 -1.62
C ASN A 87 -1.24 -2.36 -2.43
N ARG A 88 -1.16 -3.71 -2.47
CA ARG A 88 -0.09 -4.40 -3.19
C ARG A 88 -0.14 -4.14 -4.68
N LEU A 89 -1.32 -4.24 -5.29
CA LEU A 89 -1.46 -4.03 -6.73
C LEU A 89 -1.27 -2.56 -7.12
N MET A 90 -1.76 -1.63 -6.30
CA MET A 90 -1.49 -0.20 -6.50
C MET A 90 -0.01 0.14 -6.32
N ALA A 91 0.66 -0.42 -5.31
CA ALA A 91 2.09 -0.24 -5.12
C ALA A 91 2.90 -0.77 -6.31
N ILE A 92 2.54 -1.96 -6.82
CA ILE A 92 3.14 -2.52 -8.02
C ILE A 92 2.96 -1.59 -9.22
N ARG A 93 1.75 -1.05 -9.41
CA ARG A 93 1.47 -0.09 -10.49
C ARG A 93 2.28 1.19 -10.34
N ILE A 94 2.32 1.79 -9.15
CA ILE A 94 3.07 3.01 -8.86
C ILE A 94 4.57 2.79 -9.11
N MET A 95 5.14 1.71 -8.58
CA MET A 95 6.56 1.41 -8.78
C MET A 95 6.88 1.14 -10.25
N THR A 96 6.00 0.46 -10.99
CA THR A 96 6.12 0.27 -12.44
C THR A 96 6.17 1.61 -13.17
N LYS A 97 5.25 2.53 -12.86
CA LYS A 97 5.17 3.86 -13.48
C LYS A 97 6.37 4.76 -13.13
N ASN A 98 7.06 4.46 -12.04
CA ASN A 98 8.31 5.09 -11.64
C ASN A 98 9.56 4.32 -12.11
N GLY A 99 9.42 3.23 -12.89
CA GLY A 99 10.53 2.46 -13.44
C GLY A 99 11.33 1.66 -12.40
N LEU A 100 10.74 1.37 -11.23
CA LEU A 100 11.41 0.68 -10.12
C LEU A 100 11.30 -0.84 -10.22
N ILE A 101 10.25 -1.35 -10.87
CA ILE A 101 10.01 -2.79 -11.06
C ILE A 101 9.45 -3.08 -12.46
N PRO A 102 9.51 -4.34 -12.93
CA PRO A 102 8.90 -4.73 -14.21
C PRO A 102 7.37 -4.52 -14.23
N PRO A 103 6.77 -4.27 -15.41
CA PRO A 103 5.34 -3.98 -15.57
C PRO A 103 4.44 -5.22 -15.49
N VAL A 104 4.53 -5.98 -14.40
CA VAL A 104 3.88 -7.30 -14.23
C VAL A 104 2.35 -7.28 -14.35
N LEU A 105 1.70 -6.15 -14.08
CA LEU A 105 0.25 -5.99 -14.18
C LEU A 105 -0.22 -5.49 -15.55
N GLN A 106 0.68 -4.99 -16.40
CA GLN A 106 0.31 -4.46 -17.71
C GLN A 106 -0.12 -5.59 -18.64
N TYR A 107 -1.10 -5.34 -19.50
CA TYR A 107 -1.49 -6.29 -20.53
C TYR A 107 -0.46 -6.37 -21.65
N GLU A 108 -0.25 -7.59 -22.19
CA GLU A 108 0.74 -7.85 -23.23
C GLU A 108 0.52 -7.00 -24.50
N SER A 109 -0.73 -6.84 -24.90
CA SER A 109 -1.10 -5.98 -26.03
C SER A 109 -2.53 -5.44 -25.91
N PRO A 110 -2.88 -4.33 -26.58
CA PRO A 110 -4.24 -3.80 -26.59
C PRO A 110 -5.26 -4.85 -27.04
N GLY A 111 -6.31 -5.07 -26.25
CA GLY A 111 -7.36 -6.06 -26.53
C GLY A 111 -7.01 -7.50 -26.11
N VAL A 112 -5.82 -7.76 -25.56
CA VAL A 112 -5.43 -9.05 -24.99
C VAL A 112 -5.32 -8.92 -23.48
N TYR A 113 -6.34 -9.38 -22.75
CA TYR A 113 -6.43 -9.30 -21.28
C TYR A 113 -5.54 -10.33 -20.55
N VAL A 114 -4.31 -10.53 -21.04
CA VAL A 114 -3.29 -11.38 -20.44
C VAL A 114 -2.21 -10.48 -19.83
N PRO A 115 -2.07 -10.44 -18.49
CA PRO A 115 -1.02 -9.67 -17.85
C PRO A 115 0.37 -10.18 -18.26
N LEU A 116 1.33 -9.26 -18.36
CA LEU A 116 2.71 -9.58 -18.75
C LEU A 116 3.34 -10.64 -17.85
N ILE A 117 3.07 -10.63 -16.54
CA ILE A 117 3.60 -11.68 -15.66
C ILE A 117 3.19 -13.10 -16.10
N VAL A 118 1.99 -13.24 -16.67
CA VAL A 118 1.48 -14.51 -17.18
C VAL A 118 2.12 -14.85 -18.52
N SER A 119 2.19 -13.91 -19.47
CA SER A 119 2.79 -14.18 -20.78
C SER A 119 4.29 -14.50 -20.68
N GLU A 120 5.00 -13.82 -19.78
CA GLU A 120 6.41 -14.08 -19.45
C GLU A 120 6.58 -15.48 -18.83
N ALA A 121 5.69 -15.85 -17.90
CA ALA A 121 5.71 -17.18 -17.27
C ALA A 121 5.49 -18.32 -18.26
N ARG A 122 4.56 -18.15 -19.21
CA ARG A 122 4.34 -19.10 -20.32
C ARG A 122 5.56 -19.27 -21.21
N GLN A 123 6.44 -18.26 -21.26
CA GLN A 123 7.71 -18.29 -21.98
C GLN A 123 8.88 -18.76 -21.10
N GLY A 124 8.60 -19.27 -19.90
CA GLY A 124 9.61 -19.81 -18.96
C GLY A 124 10.29 -18.75 -18.10
N ARG A 125 9.87 -17.49 -18.15
CA ARG A 125 10.41 -16.40 -17.31
C ARG A 125 9.54 -16.23 -16.07
N LEU A 126 9.95 -16.90 -14.99
CA LEU A 126 9.19 -16.97 -13.74
C LEU A 126 9.79 -16.02 -12.68
N PRO A 127 8.97 -15.40 -11.81
CA PRO A 127 9.48 -14.78 -10.61
C PRO A 127 10.13 -15.84 -9.69
N GLN A 128 10.95 -15.39 -8.74
CA GLN A 128 11.45 -16.27 -7.70
C GLN A 128 10.26 -16.84 -6.90
N MET A 129 10.21 -18.16 -6.74
CA MET A 129 9.13 -18.87 -6.07
C MET A 129 9.65 -20.18 -5.47
N SER A 130 8.93 -20.76 -4.50
CA SER A 130 9.25 -22.07 -3.93
C SER A 130 9.00 -23.21 -4.94
N GLU A 131 9.58 -24.39 -4.70
CA GLU A 131 9.30 -25.56 -5.56
C GLU A 131 7.82 -25.98 -5.46
N GLU A 132 7.17 -25.80 -4.31
CA GLU A 132 5.73 -26.07 -4.14
C GLU A 132 4.85 -25.07 -4.91
N GLU A 133 5.23 -23.79 -4.96
CA GLU A 133 4.56 -22.80 -5.82
C GLU A 133 4.76 -23.15 -7.30
N ARG A 134 5.98 -23.51 -7.68
CA ARG A 134 6.33 -23.89 -9.04
C ARG A 134 5.60 -25.16 -9.50
N SER A 135 5.51 -26.19 -8.66
CA SER A 135 4.81 -27.43 -8.99
C SER A 135 3.30 -27.23 -9.16
N ARG A 136 2.72 -26.24 -8.48
CA ARG A 136 1.31 -25.84 -8.66
C ARG A 136 1.10 -25.04 -9.95
N LEU A 137 2.04 -24.17 -10.30
CA LEU A 137 1.95 -23.32 -11.49
C LEU A 137 2.16 -24.10 -12.79
N MET A 138 3.16 -25.00 -12.84
CA MET A 138 3.58 -25.67 -14.08
C MET A 138 2.44 -26.36 -14.85
N PRO A 139 1.57 -27.15 -14.20
CA PRO A 139 0.45 -27.80 -14.90
C PRO A 139 -0.58 -26.83 -15.47
N LEU A 140 -0.59 -25.57 -15.01
CA LEU A 140 -1.54 -24.56 -15.45
C LEU A 140 -1.04 -23.76 -16.65
N LEU A 141 0.28 -23.69 -16.90
CA LEU A 141 0.86 -22.76 -17.88
C LEU A 141 0.43 -23.04 -19.32
N ASP A 142 0.13 -24.30 -19.65
CA ASP A 142 -0.31 -24.71 -20.99
C ASP A 142 -1.83 -24.54 -21.20
N ASP A 143 -2.59 -24.17 -20.18
CA ASP A 143 -4.05 -24.01 -20.25
C ASP A 143 -4.46 -22.54 -20.22
N ASP A 144 -4.66 -21.95 -21.40
CA ASP A 144 -5.09 -20.55 -21.56
C ASP A 144 -6.40 -20.20 -20.84
N SER A 145 -7.28 -21.19 -20.60
CA SER A 145 -8.53 -20.96 -19.86
C SER A 145 -8.32 -20.67 -18.37
N ARG A 146 -7.11 -20.97 -17.85
CA ARG A 146 -6.73 -20.83 -16.44
C ARG A 146 -5.89 -19.58 -16.18
N THR A 147 -5.94 -18.59 -17.06
CA THR A 147 -5.15 -17.34 -16.98
C THR A 147 -5.26 -16.64 -15.62
N ALA A 148 -6.46 -16.57 -15.02
CA ALA A 148 -6.65 -15.95 -13.70
C ALA A 148 -5.97 -16.72 -12.55
N GLU A 149 -5.92 -18.05 -12.64
CA GLU A 149 -5.25 -18.89 -11.65
C GLU A 149 -3.73 -18.84 -11.81
N GLN A 150 -3.24 -18.83 -13.06
CA GLN A 150 -1.82 -18.57 -13.36
C GLN A 150 -1.40 -17.24 -12.75
N PHE A 151 -2.15 -16.17 -13.02
CA PHE A 151 -1.88 -14.83 -12.47
C PHE A 151 -1.89 -14.82 -10.94
N SER A 152 -2.86 -15.49 -10.31
CA SER A 152 -2.98 -15.53 -8.85
C SER A 152 -1.74 -16.13 -8.18
N LEU A 153 -1.23 -17.25 -8.68
CA LEU A 153 0.00 -17.85 -8.18
C LEU A 153 1.22 -16.96 -8.43
N LEU A 154 1.31 -16.39 -9.64
CA LEU A 154 2.43 -15.55 -10.06
C LEU A 154 2.52 -14.25 -9.28
N ILE A 155 1.39 -13.57 -9.02
CA ILE A 155 1.38 -12.28 -8.34
C ILE A 155 1.69 -12.42 -6.84
N VAL A 156 1.25 -13.51 -6.21
CA VAL A 156 1.63 -13.88 -4.84
C VAL A 156 3.15 -14.09 -4.78
N ALA A 157 3.69 -14.96 -5.64
CA ALA A 157 5.13 -15.21 -5.70
C ALA A 157 5.93 -13.94 -5.97
N PHE A 158 5.47 -13.08 -6.89
CA PHE A 158 6.09 -11.80 -7.18
C PHE A 158 6.11 -10.87 -5.96
N CYS A 159 5.01 -10.80 -5.19
CA CYS A 159 4.96 -10.00 -3.97
C CYS A 159 5.94 -10.51 -2.90
N HIS A 160 6.09 -11.83 -2.76
CA HIS A 160 7.06 -12.44 -1.85
C HIS A 160 8.51 -12.22 -2.29
N ALA A 161 8.77 -12.31 -3.60
CA ALA A 161 10.11 -12.15 -4.17
C ALA A 161 10.60 -10.71 -4.22
N THR A 162 9.70 -9.72 -4.15
CA THR A 162 10.03 -8.30 -4.33
C THR A 162 10.36 -7.65 -2.98
N PRO A 163 11.65 -7.36 -2.66
CA PRO A 163 12.04 -6.95 -1.31
C PRO A 163 11.39 -5.64 -0.86
N ILE A 164 11.17 -4.69 -1.77
CA ILE A 164 10.52 -3.42 -1.41
C ILE A 164 9.05 -3.61 -1.00
N LEU A 165 8.31 -4.51 -1.67
CA LEU A 165 6.93 -4.84 -1.29
C LEU A 165 6.89 -5.52 0.07
N HIS A 166 7.79 -6.48 0.30
CA HIS A 166 7.91 -7.16 1.57
C HIS A 166 8.25 -6.21 2.73
N ARG A 167 9.15 -5.24 2.50
CA ARG A 167 9.56 -4.27 3.52
C ARG A 167 8.49 -3.22 3.80
N CYS A 168 7.69 -2.84 2.81
CA CYS A 168 6.59 -1.87 2.98
C CYS A 168 5.33 -2.50 3.57
N PHE A 169 4.97 -3.73 3.17
CA PHE A 169 3.67 -4.33 3.49
C PHE A 169 3.76 -5.62 4.34
N GLY A 170 4.97 -6.01 4.74
CA GLY A 170 5.22 -7.28 5.42
C GLY A 170 4.96 -8.51 4.54
N HIS A 171 4.97 -9.68 5.19
CA HIS A 171 4.50 -10.90 4.57
C HIS A 171 3.00 -10.81 4.29
N ILE A 172 2.56 -11.41 3.17
CA ILE A 172 1.14 -11.66 2.95
C ILE A 172 0.73 -12.66 4.03
N ALA A 173 -0.26 -12.33 4.87
CA ALA A 173 -0.78 -13.33 5.79
C ALA A 173 -1.33 -14.49 4.97
N ASP A 174 -0.92 -15.72 5.28
CA ASP A 174 -1.12 -16.88 4.40
C ASP A 174 -2.61 -17.06 3.98
N TYR A 175 -3.56 -16.65 4.83
CA TYR A 175 -4.99 -16.71 4.50
C TYR A 175 -5.47 -15.65 3.50
N THR A 176 -4.83 -14.48 3.44
CA THR A 176 -5.23 -13.40 2.51
C THR A 176 -4.98 -13.78 1.06
N GLU A 177 -4.04 -14.71 0.82
CA GLU A 177 -3.84 -15.35 -0.49
C GLU A 177 -5.09 -16.09 -0.98
N LEU A 178 -5.78 -16.80 -0.09
CA LEU A 178 -7.00 -17.52 -0.44
C LEU A 178 -8.14 -16.56 -0.85
N LEU A 179 -8.06 -15.30 -0.40
CA LEU A 179 -9.06 -14.26 -0.61
C LEU A 179 -8.75 -13.36 -1.81
N LEU A 180 -7.69 -13.61 -2.57
CA LEU A 180 -7.49 -12.95 -3.86
C LEU A 180 -8.69 -13.26 -4.80
N PRO A 181 -9.39 -12.24 -5.35
CA PRO A 181 -10.55 -12.47 -6.20
C PRO A 181 -10.22 -13.32 -7.44
N ALA A 182 -11.04 -14.35 -7.70
CA ALA A 182 -10.84 -15.24 -8.85
C ALA A 182 -11.09 -14.54 -10.19
N ASN A 183 -11.94 -13.51 -10.21
CA ASN A 183 -12.29 -12.72 -11.38
C ASN A 183 -11.43 -11.44 -11.51
N ILE A 184 -10.25 -11.38 -10.88
CA ILE A 184 -9.45 -10.15 -10.82
C ILE A 184 -9.00 -9.65 -12.19
N LEU A 185 -8.89 -10.55 -13.18
CA LEU A 185 -8.52 -10.26 -14.57
C LEU A 185 -9.72 -10.08 -15.51
N ALA A 186 -10.95 -10.30 -15.04
CA ALA A 186 -12.13 -10.13 -15.88
C ALA A 186 -12.25 -8.67 -16.36
N GLU A 187 -12.96 -8.45 -17.47
CA GLU A 187 -13.36 -7.10 -17.88
C GLU A 187 -14.16 -6.44 -16.75
N GLY A 188 -13.81 -5.20 -16.40
CA GLY A 188 -14.31 -4.49 -15.21
C GLY A 188 -13.76 -5.00 -13.87
N GLY A 189 -12.85 -5.97 -13.88
CA GLY A 189 -12.10 -6.43 -12.71
C GLY A 189 -11.02 -5.43 -12.28
N PHE A 190 -10.36 -5.68 -11.16
CA PHE A 190 -9.40 -4.73 -10.61
C PHE A 190 -8.18 -4.52 -11.51
N VAL A 191 -7.61 -5.60 -12.09
CA VAL A 191 -6.45 -5.48 -12.98
C VAL A 191 -6.82 -4.78 -14.29
N ASP A 192 -8.06 -4.96 -14.75
CA ASP A 192 -8.58 -4.22 -15.89
C ASP A 192 -8.71 -2.73 -15.57
N LEU A 193 -9.33 -2.41 -14.43
CA LEU A 193 -9.50 -1.04 -13.94
C LEU A 193 -8.16 -0.29 -13.88
N ILE A 194 -7.10 -0.85 -13.29
CA ILE A 194 -5.79 -0.16 -13.18
C ILE A 194 -5.09 0.05 -14.53
N ASN A 195 -5.43 -0.72 -15.56
CA ASN A 195 -4.78 -0.65 -16.87
C ASN A 195 -5.51 0.25 -17.85
N HIS A 196 -6.83 0.32 -17.76
CA HIS A 196 -7.67 1.05 -18.73
C HIS A 196 -8.34 2.29 -18.13
N THR A 197 -8.06 2.62 -16.87
CA THR A 197 -8.62 3.80 -16.26
C THR A 197 -7.91 5.09 -16.69
N ASP A 198 -8.71 6.08 -17.10
CA ASP A 198 -8.30 7.48 -17.20
C ASP A 198 -8.42 8.22 -15.85
N PHE A 199 -8.65 7.50 -14.75
CA PHE A 199 -8.84 8.10 -13.43
C PHE A 199 -7.55 8.57 -12.76
N ILE A 200 -6.40 8.00 -13.13
CA ILE A 200 -5.08 8.37 -12.62
C ILE A 200 -4.22 8.83 -13.80
N ALA A 201 -3.84 10.11 -13.82
CA ALA A 201 -2.96 10.63 -14.87
C ALA A 201 -1.54 10.05 -14.73
N GLU A 202 -0.79 9.95 -15.83
CA GLU A 202 0.56 9.38 -15.83
C GLU A 202 1.51 10.14 -14.89
N GLU A 203 1.38 11.47 -14.83
CA GLU A 203 2.14 12.33 -13.93
C GLU A 203 1.77 12.14 -12.45
N ASP A 204 0.53 11.76 -12.14
CA ASP A 204 0.07 11.60 -10.76
C ASP A 204 0.76 10.39 -10.10
N TYR A 205 1.18 9.38 -10.86
CA TYR A 205 1.98 8.27 -10.35
C TYR A 205 3.36 8.69 -9.80
N ARG A 206 3.86 9.87 -10.19
CA ARG A 206 5.11 10.43 -9.66
C ARG A 206 4.89 11.32 -8.44
N SER A 207 3.65 11.56 -8.05
CA SER A 207 3.32 12.36 -6.88
C SER A 207 3.30 11.51 -5.62
N SER A 208 4.00 11.96 -4.58
CA SER A 208 3.92 11.36 -3.24
C SER A 208 2.52 11.45 -2.63
N GLU A 209 1.69 12.41 -3.07
CA GLU A 209 0.32 12.56 -2.58
C GLU A 209 -0.62 11.44 -3.05
N LEU A 210 -0.30 10.76 -4.16
CA LEU A 210 -1.21 9.78 -4.76
C LEU A 210 -1.62 8.69 -3.77
N ILE A 211 -0.65 8.14 -3.03
CA ILE A 211 -0.89 7.07 -2.03
C ILE A 211 -1.86 7.56 -0.95
N GLY A 212 -1.65 8.77 -0.44
CA GLY A 212 -2.49 9.33 0.62
C GLY A 212 -3.92 9.62 0.16
N TRP A 213 -4.10 10.10 -1.07
CA TRP A 213 -5.43 10.29 -1.65
C TRP A 213 -6.13 8.95 -1.93
N LEU A 214 -5.42 7.96 -2.48
CA LEU A 214 -5.97 6.62 -2.71
C LEU A 214 -6.44 5.99 -1.40
N TYR A 215 -5.65 6.06 -0.33
CA TYR A 215 -6.04 5.55 0.98
C TYR A 215 -7.26 6.29 1.55
N GLN A 216 -7.26 7.63 1.52
CA GLN A 216 -8.39 8.42 2.02
C GLN A 216 -9.70 8.07 1.29
N PHE A 217 -9.63 7.93 -0.04
CA PHE A 217 -10.83 7.64 -0.84
C PHE A 217 -11.23 6.18 -0.79
N TYR A 218 -10.28 5.25 -0.63
CA TYR A 218 -10.59 3.86 -0.38
C TYR A 218 -11.43 3.75 0.90
N ILE A 219 -11.02 4.37 2.00
CA ILE A 219 -11.71 4.19 3.28
C ILE A 219 -12.96 5.07 3.44
N SER A 220 -13.32 5.92 2.47
CA SER A 220 -14.37 6.92 2.65
C SER A 220 -15.76 6.33 2.88
N GLU A 221 -16.13 5.24 2.18
CA GLU A 221 -17.42 4.57 2.42
C GLU A 221 -17.47 3.93 3.81
N ARG A 222 -16.37 3.29 4.24
CA ARG A 222 -16.26 2.72 5.58
C ARG A 222 -16.36 3.79 6.65
N LYS A 223 -15.75 4.96 6.41
CA LYS A 223 -15.88 6.13 7.28
C LYS A 223 -17.35 6.53 7.41
N ASP A 224 -18.07 6.70 6.30
CA ASP A 224 -19.49 7.07 6.32
C ASP A 224 -20.35 6.06 7.10
N GLU A 225 -20.10 4.74 6.93
CA GLU A 225 -20.77 3.69 7.72
C GLU A 225 -20.52 3.82 9.23
N VAL A 226 -19.27 4.06 9.62
CA VAL A 226 -18.85 4.18 11.03
C VAL A 226 -19.49 5.41 11.67
N PHE A 227 -19.54 6.54 10.96
CA PHE A 227 -20.23 7.74 11.44
C PHE A 227 -21.75 7.55 11.53
N ALA A 228 -22.35 6.73 10.65
CA ALA A 228 -23.78 6.41 10.70
C ALA A 228 -24.16 5.48 11.85
N ALA A 229 -23.25 4.62 12.33
CA ALA A 229 -23.51 3.61 13.36
C ALA A 229 -23.83 4.17 14.77
N LYS A 230 -23.65 5.48 15.01
CA LYS A 230 -23.95 6.22 16.26
C LYS A 230 -23.48 5.49 17.54
N GLY A 231 -22.32 5.86 18.07
CA GLY A 231 -21.83 5.31 19.33
C GLY A 231 -20.36 5.60 19.56
N LYS A 232 -19.74 4.88 20.52
CA LYS A 232 -18.29 4.85 20.64
C LYS A 232 -17.72 3.94 19.56
N PHE A 233 -16.65 4.40 18.90
CA PHE A 233 -15.93 3.60 17.91
C PHE A 233 -15.23 2.41 18.58
N THR A 234 -15.31 1.24 17.93
CA THR A 234 -14.49 0.08 18.30
C THR A 234 -13.04 0.28 17.84
N ALA A 235 -12.13 -0.59 18.30
CA ALA A 235 -10.73 -0.54 17.89
C ALA A 235 -10.55 -0.65 16.36
N SER A 236 -11.36 -1.46 15.66
CA SER A 236 -11.30 -1.60 14.19
C SER A 236 -11.94 -0.43 13.44
N GLU A 237 -12.74 0.40 14.11
CA GLU A 237 -13.42 1.56 13.53
C GLU A 237 -12.62 2.86 13.66
N ILE A 238 -11.73 2.94 14.66
CA ILE A 238 -10.91 4.13 14.92
C ILE A 238 -10.19 4.62 13.66
N PRO A 239 -9.45 3.78 12.90
CA PRO A 239 -8.72 4.27 11.73
C PRO A 239 -9.63 4.94 10.69
N ALA A 240 -10.79 4.34 10.40
CA ALA A 240 -11.74 4.92 9.46
C ALA A 240 -12.34 6.24 9.98
N ALA A 241 -12.62 6.34 11.29
CA ALA A 241 -13.20 7.51 11.90
C ALA A 241 -12.23 8.71 11.98
N THR A 242 -10.95 8.44 12.24
CA THR A 242 -9.94 9.48 12.48
C THR A 242 -9.10 9.84 11.25
N GLN A 243 -9.26 9.13 10.13
CA GLN A 243 -8.45 9.37 8.94
C GLN A 243 -8.74 10.75 8.30
N ILE A 244 -7.69 11.55 8.15
CA ILE A 244 -7.68 12.85 7.46
C ILE A 244 -6.37 12.98 6.68
N PHE A 245 -6.44 13.11 5.35
CA PHE A 245 -5.27 13.42 4.54
C PHE A 245 -4.95 14.91 4.59
N THR A 246 -3.68 15.24 4.80
CA THR A 246 -3.20 16.63 4.84
C THR A 246 -2.72 17.04 3.44
N PRO A 247 -3.35 18.03 2.77
CA PRO A 247 -2.93 18.49 1.45
C PRO A 247 -1.50 19.06 1.44
N GLY A 248 -0.79 18.92 0.31
CA GLY A 248 0.63 19.25 0.22
C GLY A 248 0.99 20.70 0.54
N TRP A 249 0.11 21.66 0.29
CA TRP A 249 0.38 23.05 0.67
C TRP A 249 0.42 23.25 2.19
N ILE A 250 -0.42 22.53 2.96
CA ILE A 250 -0.42 22.58 4.43
C ILE A 250 0.85 21.92 4.94
N VAL A 251 1.22 20.76 4.39
CA VAL A 251 2.45 20.05 4.74
C VAL A 251 3.67 20.94 4.50
N LYS A 252 3.78 21.54 3.30
CA LYS A 252 4.85 22.49 2.96
C LYS A 252 4.88 23.69 3.89
N TYR A 253 3.72 24.27 4.19
CA TYR A 253 3.63 25.36 5.15
C TYR A 253 4.17 24.95 6.52
N MET A 254 3.75 23.79 7.05
CA MET A 254 4.24 23.30 8.35
C MET A 254 5.75 23.08 8.33
N VAL A 255 6.27 22.36 7.34
CA VAL A 255 7.70 21.97 7.30
C VAL A 255 8.60 23.19 7.03
N GLN A 256 8.24 24.08 6.11
CA GLN A 256 9.00 25.30 5.82
C GLN A 256 9.03 26.25 7.02
N ASN A 257 7.92 26.39 7.76
CA ASN A 257 7.85 27.27 8.92
C ASN A 257 8.30 26.61 10.24
N THR A 258 8.72 25.34 10.21
CA THR A 258 9.31 24.66 11.37
C THR A 258 10.77 24.32 11.08
N VAL A 259 11.04 23.24 10.35
CA VAL A 259 12.39 22.78 9.99
C VAL A 259 13.16 23.87 9.25
N GLY A 260 12.54 24.47 8.23
CA GLY A 260 13.16 25.53 7.43
C GLY A 260 13.45 26.77 8.27
N ARG A 261 12.50 27.20 9.11
CA ARG A 261 12.70 28.33 10.02
C ARG A 261 13.81 28.07 11.04
N ILE A 262 13.85 26.90 11.68
CA ILE A 262 14.91 26.49 12.60
C ILE A 262 16.28 26.54 11.90
N TYR A 263 16.36 26.05 10.66
CA TYR A 263 17.61 26.10 9.90
C TYR A 263 18.07 27.53 9.63
N LEU A 264 17.18 28.41 9.15
CA LEU A 264 17.50 29.81 8.83
C LEU A 264 17.87 30.63 10.08
N ASP A 265 17.22 30.37 11.22
CA ASP A 265 17.52 31.07 12.46
C ASP A 265 18.91 30.69 13.02
N ASN A 266 19.41 29.49 12.71
CA ASN A 266 20.77 29.07 13.04
C ASN A 266 21.80 29.51 11.98
N ASN A 267 21.37 29.64 10.72
CA ASN A 267 22.21 30.00 9.59
C ASN A 267 21.69 31.27 8.89
N PRO A 268 21.72 32.44 9.55
CA PRO A 268 21.07 33.66 9.03
C PRO A 268 21.68 34.21 7.73
N TYR A 269 22.86 33.70 7.34
CA TYR A 269 23.53 34.05 6.09
C TYR A 269 23.01 33.23 4.90
N GLU A 270 22.40 32.08 5.15
CA GLU A 270 21.87 31.17 4.14
C GLU A 270 20.52 31.69 3.64
N THR A 271 20.50 32.24 2.43
CA THR A 271 19.29 32.77 1.80
C THR A 271 18.91 32.04 0.51
N GLU A 272 19.87 31.36 -0.12
CA GLU A 272 19.66 30.65 -1.38
C GLU A 272 18.81 29.38 -1.18
N VAL A 273 19.06 28.64 -0.08
CA VAL A 273 18.35 27.39 0.23
C VAL A 273 16.84 27.57 0.37
N ALA A 274 16.39 28.77 0.72
CA ALA A 274 14.99 29.11 0.95
C ALA A 274 14.29 29.74 -0.27
N GLN A 275 14.98 29.94 -1.40
CA GLN A 275 14.42 30.65 -2.57
C GLN A 275 13.13 30.01 -3.11
N ASP A 276 13.02 28.69 -3.05
CA ASP A 276 11.86 27.93 -3.54
C ASP A 276 10.81 27.62 -2.46
N TRP A 277 10.99 28.12 -1.23
CA TRP A 277 10.06 27.86 -0.11
C TRP A 277 8.85 28.79 -0.16
N LYS A 278 7.93 28.50 -1.08
CA LYS A 278 6.72 29.30 -1.38
C LYS A 278 5.79 29.58 -0.20
N TYR A 279 5.86 28.79 0.87
CA TYR A 279 4.99 28.87 2.03
C TYR A 279 5.73 29.33 3.29
N LEU A 280 7.03 29.62 3.21
CA LEU A 280 7.77 30.23 4.31
C LEU A 280 7.19 31.61 4.61
N VAL A 281 6.79 31.83 5.86
CA VAL A 281 6.35 33.12 6.37
C VAL A 281 7.58 33.88 6.84
N ASN A 282 7.84 35.04 6.24
CA ASN A 282 8.88 35.94 6.69
C ASN A 282 8.35 36.78 7.86
N PRO A 283 8.90 36.63 9.08
CA PRO A 283 8.43 37.39 10.22
C PRO A 283 8.85 38.86 10.07
N SER A 284 8.06 39.77 10.64
CA SER A 284 8.38 41.20 10.67
C SER A 284 9.56 41.53 11.58
N GLU A 285 9.82 40.67 12.57
CA GLU A 285 10.91 40.75 13.53
C GLU A 285 11.69 39.43 13.53
N LEU A 286 12.98 39.48 13.82
CA LEU A 286 13.80 38.27 13.94
C LEU A 286 13.37 37.44 15.16
N THR A 287 13.53 36.12 15.08
CA THR A 287 13.33 35.23 16.23
C THR A 287 14.24 35.66 17.38
N PRO A 288 13.70 35.93 18.59
CA PRO A 288 14.52 36.28 19.75
C PRO A 288 15.56 35.19 20.03
N ASN A 289 16.79 35.59 20.38
CA ASN A 289 17.91 34.66 20.53
C ASN A 289 17.67 33.52 21.54
N ASP A 290 16.89 33.78 22.59
CA ASP A 290 16.49 32.83 23.63
C ASP A 290 15.37 31.87 23.20
N CYS A 291 14.70 32.16 22.08
CA CYS A 291 13.66 31.33 21.48
C CYS A 291 14.17 30.47 20.31
N ILE A 292 15.42 30.65 19.86
CA ILE A 292 15.98 29.87 18.75
C ILE A 292 16.31 28.46 19.25
N LEU A 293 15.74 27.45 18.60
CA LEU A 293 16.13 26.06 18.80
C LEU A 293 17.51 25.84 18.16
N ARG A 294 18.56 25.76 18.97
CA ARG A 294 19.94 25.55 18.52
C ARG A 294 20.23 24.07 18.26
N TYR A 295 21.00 23.80 17.21
CA TYR A 295 21.60 22.49 16.92
C TYR A 295 23.05 22.71 16.48
N ASP A 296 23.94 21.76 16.76
CA ASP A 296 25.36 21.86 16.40
C ASP A 296 25.62 21.27 14.99
N ASP A 297 24.96 20.15 14.69
CA ASP A 297 25.02 19.46 13.40
C ASP A 297 23.62 19.08 12.91
N LEU A 298 23.38 19.04 11.59
CA LEU A 298 22.08 18.63 11.05
C LEU A 298 21.63 17.26 11.56
N THR A 299 22.54 16.35 11.91
CA THR A 299 22.21 15.05 12.49
C THR A 299 21.58 15.13 13.89
N ASP A 300 21.70 16.27 14.57
CA ASP A 300 21.06 16.53 15.87
C ASP A 300 19.60 16.99 15.72
N LEU A 301 19.19 17.44 14.53
CA LEU A 301 17.83 17.91 14.27
C LEU A 301 16.85 16.75 14.11
N ARG A 302 16.27 16.31 15.24
CA ARG A 302 15.31 15.20 15.26
C ARG A 302 13.89 15.68 15.01
N LEU A 303 13.25 15.09 14.01
CA LEU A 303 11.90 15.39 13.58
C LEU A 303 11.02 14.14 13.77
N ALA A 304 9.81 14.35 14.28
CA ALA A 304 8.88 13.26 14.49
C ALA A 304 7.49 13.62 13.99
N ASP A 305 6.86 12.68 13.30
CA ASP A 305 5.44 12.67 13.02
C ASP A 305 4.81 11.45 13.71
N LEU A 306 4.06 11.70 14.77
CA LEU A 306 3.56 10.66 15.69
C LEU A 306 2.12 10.19 15.38
N ALA A 307 1.59 10.62 14.24
CA ALA A 307 0.36 10.12 13.64
C ALA A 307 0.48 10.25 12.12
N CYS A 308 1.54 9.63 11.58
CA CYS A 308 2.06 10.02 10.27
C CYS A 308 1.16 9.66 9.08
N GLY A 309 0.15 8.82 9.30
CA GLY A 309 -0.69 8.30 8.24
C GLY A 309 0.19 7.75 7.12
N SER A 310 -0.12 8.15 5.88
CA SER A 310 0.66 7.79 4.68
C SER A 310 2.06 8.41 4.59
N GLY A 311 2.59 8.98 5.69
CA GLY A 311 3.93 9.56 5.77
C GLY A 311 4.13 10.85 4.97
N HIS A 312 3.07 11.59 4.63
CA HIS A 312 3.19 12.76 3.76
C HIS A 312 4.08 13.86 4.36
N ILE A 313 3.94 14.13 5.67
CA ILE A 313 4.79 15.11 6.37
C ILE A 313 6.23 14.60 6.47
N LEU A 314 6.44 13.31 6.76
CA LEU A 314 7.76 12.70 6.77
C LEU A 314 8.47 12.81 5.41
N GLY A 315 7.73 12.65 4.31
CA GLY A 315 8.24 12.84 2.96
C GLY A 315 8.71 14.27 2.70
N GLU A 316 7.91 15.28 3.08
CA GLU A 316 8.33 16.68 2.93
C GLU A 316 9.50 17.04 3.86
N MET A 317 9.52 16.50 5.09
CA MET A 317 10.67 16.64 6.00
C MET A 317 11.94 16.00 5.41
N PHE A 318 11.81 14.83 4.77
CA PHE A 318 12.92 14.17 4.07
C PHE A 318 13.46 15.06 2.96
N ASP A 319 12.59 15.57 2.07
CA ASP A 319 13.00 16.40 0.94
C ASP A 319 13.69 17.69 1.42
N MET A 320 13.14 18.32 2.47
CA MET A 320 13.75 19.50 3.08
C MET A 320 15.13 19.18 3.66
N LEU A 321 15.22 18.19 4.55
CA LEU A 321 16.50 17.80 5.16
C LEU A 321 17.52 17.42 4.09
N TYR A 322 17.11 16.70 3.04
CA TYR A 322 17.99 16.36 1.94
C TYR A 322 18.58 17.62 1.30
N THR A 323 17.75 18.61 0.96
CA THR A 323 18.25 19.89 0.45
C THR A 323 19.21 20.58 1.43
N LEU A 324 18.91 20.58 2.73
CA LEU A 324 19.78 21.18 3.75
C LEU A 324 21.13 20.47 3.85
N TYR A 325 21.14 19.13 3.91
CA TYR A 325 22.38 18.34 3.94
C TYR A 325 23.25 18.60 2.70
N ILE A 326 22.64 18.65 1.51
CA ILE A 326 23.39 18.97 0.28
C ILE A 326 23.97 20.39 0.34
N ASN A 327 23.22 21.36 0.89
CA ASN A 327 23.69 22.73 1.08
C ASN A 327 24.90 22.80 2.02
N GLU A 328 24.93 22.01 3.08
CA GLU A 328 26.07 21.91 4.01
C GLU A 328 27.25 21.08 3.47
N GLY A 329 27.15 20.56 2.24
CA GLY A 329 28.24 19.88 1.55
C GLY A 329 28.32 18.37 1.80
N TYR A 330 27.32 17.77 2.42
CA TYR A 330 27.23 16.32 2.56
C TYR A 330 27.04 15.65 1.21
N SER A 331 27.58 14.44 1.05
CA SER A 331 27.25 13.64 -0.12
C SER A 331 25.80 13.18 -0.07
N ARG A 332 25.20 12.90 -1.24
CA ARG A 332 23.83 12.35 -1.33
C ARG A 332 23.64 11.10 -0.48
N ARG A 333 24.67 10.26 -0.40
CA ARG A 333 24.64 9.02 0.39
C ARG A 333 24.59 9.34 1.88
N GLU A 334 25.47 10.20 2.36
CA GLU A 334 25.51 10.60 3.78
C GLU A 334 24.21 11.29 4.18
N ALA A 335 23.69 12.19 3.35
CA ALA A 335 22.39 12.84 3.57
C ALA A 335 21.29 11.80 3.79
N ILE A 336 21.10 10.87 2.84
CA ILE A 336 20.06 9.84 2.93
C ILE A 336 20.25 8.94 4.16
N GLU A 337 21.48 8.48 4.41
CA GLU A 337 21.77 7.62 5.57
C GLU A 337 21.50 8.33 6.90
N ASN A 338 21.89 9.60 7.02
CA ASN A 338 21.67 10.39 8.23
C ASN A 338 20.18 10.71 8.44
N ILE A 339 19.46 11.11 7.39
CA ILE A 339 18.03 11.42 7.49
C ILE A 339 17.25 10.25 8.08
N PHE A 340 17.48 9.03 7.56
CA PHE A 340 16.80 7.83 8.06
C PHE A 340 17.31 7.33 9.41
N ARG A 341 18.60 7.51 9.74
CA ARG A 341 19.18 6.98 10.99
C ARG A 341 19.07 7.92 12.17
N ARG A 342 18.99 9.23 11.93
CA ARG A 342 19.19 10.27 12.95
C ARG A 342 18.03 11.24 13.02
N ASN A 343 17.48 11.65 11.87
CA ASN A 343 16.54 12.76 11.84
C ASN A 343 15.08 12.32 11.95
N LEU A 344 14.62 11.40 11.10
CA LEU A 344 13.18 11.14 10.96
C LEU A 344 12.68 10.02 11.87
N THR A 345 11.53 10.25 12.48
CA THR A 345 10.76 9.23 13.20
C THR A 345 9.28 9.34 12.82
N GLY A 346 8.69 8.23 12.37
CA GLY A 346 7.26 8.11 12.09
C GLY A 346 6.60 7.10 13.00
N VAL A 347 5.41 7.42 13.51
CA VAL A 347 4.57 6.46 14.24
C VAL A 347 3.13 6.61 13.75
N ASP A 348 2.48 5.49 13.49
CA ASP A 348 1.03 5.42 13.28
C ASP A 348 0.43 4.22 14.02
N ILE A 349 -0.85 4.31 14.34
CA ILE A 349 -1.60 3.24 14.99
C ILE A 349 -2.18 2.25 13.97
N ASP A 350 -2.46 2.70 12.74
CA ASP A 350 -2.95 1.85 11.66
C ASP A 350 -1.76 1.30 10.87
N THR A 351 -1.54 -0.01 10.95
CA THR A 351 -0.45 -0.68 10.22
C THR A 351 -0.60 -0.63 8.69
N ARG A 352 -1.75 -0.16 8.20
CA ARG A 352 -2.06 0.03 6.78
C ARG A 352 -1.54 1.36 6.23
N ALA A 353 -1.46 2.37 7.10
CA ALA A 353 -0.98 3.70 6.79
C ALA A 353 0.56 3.68 6.74
#